data_AF-A0A8H6XDK5-F1
#
_entry.id   AF-A0A8H6XDK5-F1
#
_cell.length_a   1.000
_cell.length_b   1.000
_cell.length_c   1.000
_cell.angle_alpha   90.00
_cell.angle_beta   90.00
_cell.angle_gamma   90.00
#
_symmetry.space_group_name_H-M   'P 1'
#
loop_
_entity.id
_entity.type
_entity.pdbx_description
1 polymer ?
#
loop_
_entity_poly.entity_id
_entity_poly.type
_entity_poly.pdbx_seq_one_letter_code
_entity_poly.pdbx_strand_id
1 'polypeptide(L)'
;MRRTAIVCLRRLTEVRPRSSGILLTPPRGSNLLKASTRSKVTGIHLCNMPSPADIALVTALVTSSYFTFSSIGISFFGVMPATARGRTALAAADRLALWEFSYEGGKLHMGVSGIISALALSVGAYLTSAPLLRNVLAAGAVAAYTVPLFTTIFLLPTNKDLIAMRKANAVKPMGSREEQRALDQLDKWRALHRVRITLGLFPWLASAVALLAADPIIRL
;
A
#
# COMPACT_ATOMS: atom_id res chain seq x y z
N MET A 1 -24.72 -12.00 -5.61
CA MET A 1 -25.32 -12.52 -4.36
C MET A 1 -25.10 -11.49 -3.25
N ARG A 2 -26.16 -11.26 -2.44
CA ARG A 2 -26.26 -10.42 -1.24
C ARG A 2 -25.98 -8.91 -1.39
N ARG A 3 -27.06 -8.15 -1.63
CA ARG A 3 -27.15 -6.72 -1.30
C ARG A 3 -27.22 -6.60 0.23
N THR A 4 -26.14 -6.21 0.88
CA THR A 4 -26.15 -5.86 2.30
C THR A 4 -26.83 -4.52 2.45
N ALA A 5 -28.09 -4.53 2.89
CA ALA A 5 -28.81 -3.34 3.28
C ALA A 5 -28.14 -2.74 4.52
N ILE A 6 -27.46 -1.60 4.36
CA ILE A 6 -27.05 -0.77 5.47
C ILE A 6 -28.35 -0.16 6.03
N VAL A 7 -28.82 -0.73 7.13
CA VAL A 7 -29.90 -0.19 7.94
C VAL A 7 -29.40 1.14 8.51
N CYS A 8 -29.75 2.22 7.83
CA CYS A 8 -29.54 3.57 8.31
C CYS A 8 -30.46 3.77 9.51
N LEU A 9 -29.87 3.71 10.71
CA LEU A 9 -30.51 3.96 12.00
C LEU A 9 -30.98 5.42 12.03
N ARG A 10 -32.17 5.67 11.49
CA ARG A 10 -32.88 6.95 11.58
C ARG A 10 -33.35 7.08 13.02
N ARG A 11 -32.49 7.66 13.85
CA ARG A 11 -32.77 8.02 15.24
C ARG A 11 -33.99 8.94 15.25
N LEU A 12 -35.13 8.36 15.64
CA LEU A 12 -36.38 9.04 15.94
C LEU A 12 -36.12 10.01 17.09
N THR A 13 -35.98 11.30 16.78
CA THR A 13 -36.20 12.38 17.74
C THR A 13 -37.05 13.44 17.06
N GLU A 14 -38.23 13.03 16.59
CA GLU A 14 -39.30 13.95 16.27
C GLU A 14 -40.28 13.91 17.45
N VAL A 15 -39.95 14.68 18.48
CA VAL A 15 -40.88 15.01 19.57
C VAL A 15 -41.99 15.84 18.93
N ARG A 16 -43.15 15.22 18.67
CA ARG A 16 -44.36 15.95 18.28
C ARG A 16 -44.89 16.72 19.50
N PRO A 17 -44.98 18.06 19.46
CA PRO A 17 -45.80 18.77 20.42
C PRO A 17 -47.27 18.45 20.16
N ARG A 18 -47.97 18.05 21.22
CA ARG A 18 -49.39 17.74 21.25
C ARG A 18 -50.16 19.07 21.27
N SER A 19 -50.56 19.58 20.10
CA SER A 19 -51.48 20.72 20.01
C SER A 19 -52.92 20.21 20.01
N SER A 20 -53.55 20.24 21.18
CA SER A 20 -55.00 20.22 21.33
C SER A 20 -55.56 21.53 20.77
N GLY A 21 -56.48 21.49 19.80
CA GLY A 21 -57.04 22.73 19.26
C GLY A 21 -58.06 22.54 18.14
N ILE A 22 -59.31 22.34 18.54
CA ILE A 22 -60.55 22.91 17.99
C ILE A 22 -60.74 22.92 16.46
N LEU A 23 -61.72 22.12 16.04
CA LEU A 23 -62.36 22.09 14.74
C LEU A 23 -63.10 23.42 14.46
N LEU A 24 -62.61 24.21 13.50
CA LEU A 24 -63.38 25.27 12.83
C LEU A 24 -63.11 25.19 11.32
N THR A 25 -64.17 25.00 10.55
CA THR A 25 -64.17 25.07 9.09
C THR A 25 -64.29 26.53 8.62
N PRO A 26 -63.47 26.96 7.64
CA PRO A 26 -63.81 28.12 6.83
C PRO A 26 -63.86 27.79 5.32
N PRO A 27 -64.44 28.69 4.51
CA PRO A 27 -65.09 28.34 3.26
C PRO A 27 -64.19 28.44 2.02
N ARG A 28 -64.70 27.83 0.95
CA ARG A 28 -64.29 27.94 -0.46
C ARG A 28 -63.90 29.37 -0.85
N GLY A 29 -62.68 29.54 -1.37
CA GLY A 29 -62.37 30.67 -2.26
C GLY A 29 -60.92 31.11 -2.26
N SER A 30 -60.39 31.32 -3.47
CA SER A 30 -59.22 32.13 -3.83
C SER A 30 -57.80 31.55 -3.66
N ASN A 31 -57.22 31.17 -4.81
CA ASN A 31 -55.86 31.46 -5.30
C ASN A 31 -54.84 31.92 -4.24
N LEU A 32 -54.22 30.96 -3.56
CA LEU A 32 -53.06 31.18 -2.70
C LEU A 32 -51.83 30.53 -3.32
N LEU A 33 -50.92 31.40 -3.78
CA LEU A 33 -49.55 31.11 -4.16
C LEU A 33 -48.96 30.07 -3.19
N LYS A 34 -48.75 28.85 -3.68
CA LYS A 34 -47.91 27.84 -3.02
C LYS A 34 -46.47 28.33 -3.08
N ALA A 35 -46.11 29.22 -2.15
CA ALA A 35 -44.73 29.43 -1.75
C ALA A 35 -44.27 28.12 -1.09
N SER A 36 -43.84 27.18 -1.93
CA SER A 36 -43.09 26.01 -1.51
C SER A 36 -41.73 26.52 -1.04
N THR A 37 -41.66 26.93 0.22
CA THR A 37 -40.41 26.98 0.98
C THR A 37 -39.94 25.54 1.14
N ARG A 38 -39.37 25.03 0.04
CA ARG A 38 -38.59 23.81 -0.01
C ARG A 38 -37.39 24.10 0.87
N SER A 39 -37.53 23.80 2.16
CA SER A 39 -36.43 23.71 3.10
C SER A 39 -35.39 22.83 2.42
N LYS A 40 -34.37 23.46 1.83
CA LYS A 40 -33.10 22.81 1.55
C LYS A 40 -32.55 22.52 2.93
N VAL A 41 -33.05 21.46 3.53
CA VAL A 41 -32.30 20.71 4.52
C VAL A 41 -31.07 20.29 3.75
N THR A 42 -30.03 21.13 3.81
CA THR A 42 -28.65 20.74 3.65
C THR A 42 -28.44 19.71 4.72
N GLY A 43 -28.96 18.50 4.46
CA GLY A 43 -28.64 17.31 5.20
C GLY A 43 -27.14 17.32 5.15
N ILE A 44 -26.55 17.47 6.33
CA ILE A 44 -25.13 17.22 6.57
C ILE A 44 -24.87 15.94 5.78
N HIS A 45 -24.18 16.07 4.65
CA HIS A 45 -23.75 14.95 3.83
C HIS A 45 -22.90 14.15 4.79
N LEU A 46 -23.50 13.15 5.44
CA LEU A 46 -22.82 12.16 6.25
C LEU A 46 -21.95 11.41 5.27
N CYS A 47 -20.80 12.05 5.10
CA CYS A 47 -19.53 11.75 4.49
C CYS A 47 -19.57 10.58 3.53
N ASN A 48 -19.17 10.84 2.28
CA ASN A 48 -18.73 9.85 1.30
C ASN A 48 -17.59 9.01 1.92
N MET A 49 -17.94 8.07 2.79
CA MET A 49 -16.98 7.12 3.34
C MET A 49 -16.49 6.29 2.15
N PRO A 50 -15.17 6.20 1.94
CA PRO A 50 -14.62 5.36 0.90
C PRO A 50 -15.20 3.95 1.02
N SER A 51 -15.58 3.35 -0.09
CA SER A 51 -16.06 1.97 -0.06
C SER A 51 -14.92 1.06 0.44
N PRO A 52 -15.23 -0.13 1.00
CA PRO A 52 -14.19 -1.06 1.41
C PRO A 52 -13.20 -1.41 0.26
N ALA A 53 -13.67 -1.40 -0.99
CA ALA A 53 -12.82 -1.58 -2.16
C ALA A 53 -11.85 -0.39 -2.34
N ASP A 54 -12.31 0.84 -2.17
CA ASP A 54 -11.47 2.04 -2.26
C ASP A 54 -10.40 2.05 -1.17
N ILE A 55 -10.75 1.67 0.06
CA ILE A 55 -9.79 1.55 1.17
C ILE A 55 -8.72 0.50 0.82
N ALA A 56 -9.12 -0.66 0.28
CA ALA A 56 -8.19 -1.71 -0.13
C ALA A 56 -7.26 -1.24 -1.25
N LEU A 57 -7.78 -0.54 -2.27
CA LEU A 57 -6.99 0.00 -3.38
C LEU A 57 -5.98 1.05 -2.92
N VAL A 58 -6.41 2.02 -2.11
CA VAL A 58 -5.51 3.04 -1.55
C VAL A 58 -4.45 2.41 -0.67
N THR A 59 -4.83 1.45 0.18
CA THR A 59 -3.89 0.71 1.03
C THR A 59 -2.86 -0.05 0.19
N ALA A 60 -3.31 -0.76 -0.85
CA ALA A 60 -2.45 -1.49 -1.78
C ALA A 60 -1.46 -0.54 -2.47
N LEU A 61 -1.93 0.61 -2.97
CA LEU A 61 -1.09 1.60 -3.63
C LEU A 61 -0.07 2.21 -2.68
N VAL A 62 -0.47 2.65 -1.48
CA VAL A 62 0.44 3.27 -0.50
C VAL A 62 1.53 2.28 -0.08
N THR A 63 1.15 1.05 0.26
CA THR A 63 2.11 0.06 0.75
C THR A 63 3.02 -0.49 -0.35
N SER A 64 2.51 -0.72 -1.57
CA SER A 64 3.35 -1.07 -2.73
C SER A 64 4.26 0.08 -3.16
N SER A 65 3.80 1.33 -3.05
CA SER A 65 4.62 2.52 -3.33
C SER A 65 5.76 2.62 -2.33
N TYR A 66 5.48 2.50 -1.03
CA TYR A 66 6.50 2.49 0.01
C TYR A 66 7.54 1.42 -0.27
N PHE A 67 7.11 0.17 -0.53
CA PHE A 67 8.02 -0.92 -0.86
C PHE A 67 8.90 -0.63 -2.09
N THR A 68 8.27 -0.21 -3.20
CA THR A 68 8.92 -0.03 -4.50
C THR A 68 9.88 1.14 -4.47
N PHE A 69 9.40 2.33 -4.10
CA PHE A 69 10.21 3.55 -4.15
C PHE A 69 11.26 3.58 -3.06
N SER A 70 11.03 2.97 -1.88
CA SER A 70 12.10 2.84 -0.89
C SER A 70 13.18 1.88 -1.37
N SER A 71 12.84 0.79 -2.07
CA SER A 71 13.83 -0.13 -2.63
C SER A 71 14.64 0.50 -3.77
N ILE A 72 13.99 1.30 -4.62
CA ILE A 72 14.66 2.14 -5.63
C ILE A 72 15.58 3.16 -4.95
N GLY A 73 15.05 3.88 -3.96
CA GLY A 73 15.78 4.89 -3.20
C GLY A 73 17.07 4.35 -2.60
N ILE A 74 16.99 3.21 -1.90
CA ILE A 74 18.16 2.54 -1.32
C ILE A 74 19.18 2.15 -2.40
N SER A 75 18.72 1.69 -3.56
CA SER A 75 19.59 1.22 -4.65
C SER A 75 20.33 2.33 -5.39
N PHE A 76 19.71 3.49 -5.56
CA PHE A 76 20.25 4.57 -6.40
C PHE A 76 20.76 5.78 -5.62
N PHE A 77 20.13 6.13 -4.50
CA PHE A 77 20.40 7.35 -3.75
C PHE A 77 20.85 7.11 -2.30
N GLY A 78 20.70 5.88 -1.81
CA GLY A 78 21.00 5.51 -0.43
C GLY A 78 22.42 4.99 -0.22
N VAL A 79 22.53 4.01 0.66
CA VAL A 79 23.82 3.43 1.07
C VAL A 79 24.42 2.50 0.00
N MET A 80 23.61 1.95 -0.91
CA MET A 80 24.07 0.93 -1.87
C MET A 80 25.08 1.39 -2.93
N PRO A 81 24.98 2.62 -3.48
CA PRO A 81 26.05 3.17 -4.29
C PRO A 81 27.39 3.24 -3.55
N ALA A 82 27.39 3.57 -2.25
CA ALA A 82 28.60 3.68 -1.45
C ALA A 82 29.26 2.31 -1.19
N THR A 83 28.47 1.23 -1.17
CA THR A 83 28.99 -0.14 -1.02
C THR A 83 29.50 -0.73 -2.34
N ALA A 84 29.35 -0.06 -3.48
CA ALA A 84 29.74 -0.58 -4.80
C ALA A 84 31.23 -0.43 -5.09
N ARG A 85 31.83 -1.49 -5.67
CA ARG A 85 33.27 -1.52 -5.97
C ARG A 85 33.68 -0.32 -6.83
N GLY A 86 34.82 0.28 -6.49
CA GLY A 86 35.37 1.41 -7.23
C GLY A 86 34.60 2.72 -7.10
N ARG A 87 33.48 2.78 -6.36
CA ARG A 87 32.74 4.04 -6.13
C ARG A 87 33.27 4.86 -4.96
N THR A 88 33.91 4.21 -4.02
CA THR A 88 34.45 4.79 -2.79
C THR A 88 35.76 4.10 -2.43
N ALA A 89 36.61 4.74 -1.62
CA ALA A 89 37.85 4.15 -1.09
C ALA A 89 37.63 3.31 0.19
N LEU A 90 36.38 2.91 0.47
CA LEU A 90 36.03 2.15 1.68
C LEU A 90 36.56 0.72 1.62
N ALA A 91 37.06 0.22 2.76
CA ALA A 91 37.42 -1.17 2.95
C ALA A 91 36.17 -2.08 2.86
N ALA A 92 36.38 -3.38 2.60
CA ALA A 92 35.27 -4.33 2.50
C ALA A 92 34.45 -4.40 3.80
N ALA A 93 35.12 -4.34 4.96
CA ALA A 93 34.49 -4.31 6.27
C ALA A 93 33.52 -3.13 6.45
N ASP A 94 33.93 -1.92 6.05
CA ASP A 94 33.10 -0.71 6.19
C ASP A 94 31.88 -0.76 5.25
N ARG A 95 32.07 -1.26 4.02
CA ARG A 95 30.96 -1.47 3.08
C ARG A 95 29.94 -2.46 3.63
N LEU A 96 30.42 -3.52 4.28
CA LEU A 96 29.57 -4.53 4.89
C LEU A 96 28.81 -3.97 6.10
N ALA A 97 29.46 -3.16 6.93
CA ALA A 97 28.82 -2.47 8.05
C ALA A 97 27.74 -1.48 7.58
N LEU A 98 28.03 -0.70 6.53
CA LEU A 98 27.06 0.18 5.89
C LEU A 98 25.86 -0.58 5.32
N TRP A 99 26.11 -1.70 4.64
CA TRP A 99 25.05 -2.57 4.16
C TRP A 99 24.19 -3.13 5.31
N GLU A 100 24.82 -3.64 6.38
CA GLU A 100 24.10 -4.20 7.53
C GLU A 100 23.22 -3.15 8.20
N PHE A 101 23.75 -1.94 8.43
CA PHE A 101 22.98 -0.82 8.97
C PHE A 101 21.72 -0.53 8.15
N SER A 102 21.86 -0.44 6.82
CA SER A 102 20.72 -0.22 5.92
C SER A 102 19.74 -1.40 5.91
N TYR A 103 20.25 -2.65 5.97
CA TYR A 103 19.43 -3.86 5.97
C TYR A 103 18.61 -3.99 7.25
N GLU A 104 19.24 -3.80 8.41
CA GLU A 104 18.60 -3.91 9.72
C GLU A 104 17.49 -2.87 9.89
N GLY A 105 17.72 -1.62 9.44
CA GLY A 105 16.69 -0.58 9.45
C GLY A 105 15.52 -0.86 8.50
N GLY A 106 15.77 -1.49 7.35
CA GLY A 106 14.76 -1.70 6.31
C GLY A 106 13.96 -2.99 6.41
N LYS A 107 14.54 -4.08 6.95
CA LYS A 107 14.00 -5.44 6.78
C LYS A 107 12.57 -5.62 7.29
N LEU A 108 12.22 -5.02 8.43
CA LEU A 108 10.90 -5.17 9.04
C LEU A 108 9.83 -4.42 8.23
N HIS A 109 10.02 -3.13 8.01
CA HIS A 109 9.04 -2.27 7.33
C HIS A 109 8.85 -2.68 5.85
N MET A 110 9.92 -3.11 5.18
CA MET A 110 9.83 -3.65 3.81
C MET A 110 9.08 -4.97 3.75
N GLY A 111 9.30 -5.88 4.72
CA GLY A 111 8.56 -7.14 4.80
C GLY A 111 7.07 -6.91 5.06
N VAL A 112 6.75 -6.09 6.05
CA VAL A 112 5.37 -5.77 6.45
C VAL A 112 4.61 -5.05 5.34
N SER A 113 5.20 -4.04 4.71
CA SER A 113 4.56 -3.31 3.60
C SER A 113 4.25 -4.23 2.41
N GLY A 114 5.15 -5.14 2.05
CA GLY A 114 4.90 -6.12 0.99
C GLY A 114 3.72 -7.06 1.31
N ILE A 115 3.63 -7.55 2.55
CA ILE A 115 2.52 -8.42 2.99
C ILE A 115 1.18 -7.66 2.99
N ILE A 116 1.15 -6.44 3.54
CA ILE A 116 -0.06 -5.61 3.55
C ILE A 116 -0.51 -5.32 2.12
N SER A 117 0.42 -5.00 1.22
CA SER A 117 0.12 -4.78 -0.19
C SER A 117 -0.51 -6.01 -0.85
N ALA A 118 0.07 -7.20 -0.66
CA ALA A 118 -0.47 -8.45 -1.21
C ALA A 118 -1.90 -8.75 -0.72
N LEU A 119 -2.14 -8.57 0.58
CA LEU A 119 -3.46 -8.75 1.18
C LEU A 119 -4.46 -7.71 0.66
N ALA A 120 -4.08 -6.44 0.60
CA ALA A 120 -4.93 -5.36 0.13
C ALA A 120 -5.31 -5.55 -1.35
N LEU A 121 -4.38 -5.97 -2.20
CA LEU A 121 -4.66 -6.35 -3.60
C LEU A 121 -5.63 -7.53 -3.69
N SER A 122 -5.44 -8.55 -2.85
CA SER A 122 -6.33 -9.73 -2.81
C SER A 122 -7.75 -9.35 -2.40
N VAL A 123 -7.90 -8.50 -1.37
CA VAL A 123 -9.19 -7.97 -0.92
C VAL A 123 -9.82 -7.10 -2.02
N GLY A 124 -9.04 -6.23 -2.67
CA GLY A 124 -9.50 -5.42 -3.79
C GLY A 124 -10.01 -6.28 -4.95
N ALA A 125 -9.31 -7.35 -5.31
CA ALA A 125 -9.74 -8.28 -6.34
C ALA A 125 -11.06 -8.97 -5.97
N TYR A 126 -11.19 -9.42 -4.72
CA TYR A 126 -12.39 -10.07 -4.20
C TYR A 126 -13.62 -9.15 -4.21
N LEU A 127 -13.46 -7.89 -3.77
CA LEU A 127 -14.56 -6.93 -3.67
C LEU A 127 -14.96 -6.31 -5.01
N THR A 128 -14.07 -6.31 -5.99
CA THR A 128 -14.32 -5.70 -7.30
C THR A 128 -15.30 -6.53 -8.13
N SER A 129 -16.32 -5.85 -8.68
CA SER A 129 -17.30 -6.48 -9.58
C SER A 129 -16.87 -6.48 -11.06
N ALA A 130 -16.03 -5.53 -11.46
CA ALA A 130 -15.54 -5.41 -12.84
C ALA A 130 -14.49 -6.50 -13.17
N PRO A 131 -14.74 -7.40 -14.14
CA PRO A 131 -13.86 -8.54 -14.41
C PRO A 131 -12.41 -8.16 -14.74
N LEU A 132 -12.22 -7.13 -15.58
CA LEU A 132 -10.89 -6.66 -15.96
C LEU A 132 -10.09 -6.19 -14.73
N LEU A 133 -10.70 -5.35 -13.90
CA LEU A 133 -10.07 -4.82 -12.69
C LEU A 133 -9.77 -5.91 -11.67
N ARG A 134 -10.68 -6.87 -11.50
CA ARG A 134 -10.45 -8.07 -10.67
C ARG A 134 -9.21 -8.85 -11.14
N ASN A 135 -9.08 -9.09 -12.44
CA ASN A 135 -7.94 -9.83 -12.98
C ASN A 135 -6.62 -9.07 -12.80
N VAL A 136 -6.61 -7.74 -13.00
CA VAL A 136 -5.44 -6.89 -12.74
C VAL A 136 -5.02 -6.97 -11.28
N LEU A 137 -5.97 -6.83 -10.35
CA LEU A 137 -5.70 -6.89 -8.91
C LEU A 137 -5.25 -8.27 -8.47
N ALA A 138 -5.84 -9.35 -9.01
CA ALA A 138 -5.42 -10.71 -8.72
C ALA A 138 -3.99 -10.99 -9.25
N ALA A 139 -3.67 -10.57 -10.47
CA ALA A 139 -2.31 -10.67 -11.01
C ALA A 139 -1.31 -9.85 -10.17
N GLY A 140 -1.69 -8.64 -9.76
CA GLY A 140 -0.93 -7.82 -8.82
C GLY A 140 -0.69 -8.53 -7.49
N ALA A 141 -1.71 -9.17 -6.91
CA ALA A 141 -1.58 -9.91 -5.66
C ALA A 141 -0.59 -11.09 -5.80
N VAL A 142 -0.67 -11.86 -6.89
CA VAL A 142 0.27 -12.95 -7.18
C VAL A 142 1.70 -12.42 -7.30
N ALA A 143 1.90 -11.31 -8.00
CA ALA A 143 3.20 -10.66 -8.09
C ALA A 143 3.71 -10.19 -6.71
N ALA A 144 2.83 -9.60 -5.89
CA ALA A 144 3.16 -9.19 -4.52
C ALA A 144 3.57 -10.38 -3.64
N TYR A 145 2.90 -11.52 -3.72
CA TYR A 145 3.28 -12.74 -2.99
C TYR A 145 4.57 -13.38 -3.51
N THR A 146 4.93 -13.15 -4.77
CA THR A 146 6.21 -13.63 -5.34
C THR A 146 7.40 -12.94 -4.69
N VAL A 147 7.27 -11.68 -4.25
CA VAL A 147 8.34 -10.92 -3.60
C VAL A 147 8.87 -11.58 -2.30
N PRO A 148 8.05 -11.91 -1.28
CA PRO A 148 8.54 -12.58 -0.08
C PRO A 148 9.06 -14.00 -0.36
N LEU A 149 8.47 -14.72 -1.31
CA LEU A 149 8.97 -16.04 -1.74
C LEU A 149 10.38 -15.91 -2.34
N PHE A 150 10.58 -15.01 -3.31
CA PHE A 150 11.88 -14.71 -3.89
C PHE A 150 12.89 -14.26 -2.84
N THR A 151 12.47 -13.38 -1.92
CA THR A 151 13.33 -12.88 -0.85
C THR A 151 13.80 -14.01 0.06
N THR A 152 12.92 -14.93 0.42
CA THR A 152 13.24 -16.06 1.31
C THR A 152 14.14 -17.08 0.63
N ILE A 153 13.90 -17.38 -0.64
CA ILE A 153 14.65 -18.42 -1.37
C ILE A 153 16.04 -17.93 -1.79
N PHE A 154 16.14 -16.73 -2.36
CA PHE A 154 17.38 -16.27 -3.01
C PHE A 154 18.15 -15.23 -2.18
N LEU A 155 17.44 -14.29 -1.57
CA LEU A 155 18.06 -13.12 -0.93
C LEU A 155 18.46 -13.40 0.52
N LEU A 156 17.64 -14.18 1.25
CA LEU A 156 17.88 -14.50 2.65
C LEU A 156 19.18 -15.31 2.89
N PRO A 157 19.55 -16.32 2.08
CA PRO A 157 20.85 -16.98 2.24
C PRO A 157 22.01 -15.99 2.10
N THR A 158 21.93 -15.10 1.11
CA THR A 158 22.95 -14.05 0.89
C THR A 158 23.03 -13.10 2.09
N ASN A 159 21.90 -12.70 2.66
CA ASN A 159 21.87 -11.88 3.87
C ASN A 159 22.54 -12.58 5.06
N LYS A 160 22.26 -13.87 5.26
CA LYS A 160 22.86 -14.66 6.35
C LYS A 160 24.37 -14.75 6.20
N ASP A 161 24.86 -14.97 4.98
CA ASP A 161 26.30 -15.01 4.68
C ASP A 161 26.97 -13.67 4.99
N LEU A 162 26.38 -12.56 4.54
CA LEU A 162 26.90 -11.20 4.77
C LEU A 162 26.93 -10.85 6.27
N ILE A 163 25.87 -11.17 7.01
CA ILE A 163 25.81 -10.98 8.47
C ILE A 163 26.87 -11.84 9.16
N ALA A 164 27.06 -13.10 8.73
CA ALA A 164 28.06 -13.97 9.29
C ALA A 164 29.49 -13.42 9.07
N MET A 165 29.79 -12.92 7.86
CA MET A 165 31.06 -12.26 7.57
C MET A 165 31.29 -11.03 8.43
N ARG A 166 30.23 -10.24 8.68
CA ARG A 166 30.32 -9.02 9.51
C ARG A 166 30.64 -9.33 10.96
N LYS A 167 29.99 -10.37 11.50
CA LYS A 167 30.25 -10.89 12.85
C LYS A 167 31.66 -11.47 12.97
N ALA A 168 32.11 -12.25 11.98
CA ALA A 168 33.48 -12.77 11.97
C ALA A 168 34.52 -11.65 11.93
N ASN A 169 34.30 -10.61 11.12
CA ASN A 169 35.20 -9.45 11.04
C ASN A 169 35.27 -8.65 12.35
N ALA A 170 34.23 -8.68 13.18
CA ALA A 170 34.25 -8.04 14.50
C ALA A 170 35.20 -8.75 15.48
N VAL A 171 35.51 -10.04 15.24
CA VAL A 171 36.42 -10.85 16.07
C VAL A 171 37.84 -10.83 15.50
N LYS A 172 37.96 -10.95 14.17
CA LYS A 172 39.24 -11.00 13.46
C LYS A 172 39.14 -10.17 12.19
N PRO A 173 40.04 -9.20 11.95
CA PRO A 173 40.06 -8.44 10.70
C PRO A 173 40.12 -9.37 9.47
N MET A 174 39.33 -9.05 8.45
CA MET A 174 39.29 -9.83 7.21
C MET A 174 40.67 -9.90 6.55
N GLY A 175 41.06 -11.11 6.13
CA GLY A 175 42.16 -11.28 5.19
C GLY A 175 41.73 -10.95 3.76
N SER A 176 42.69 -10.76 2.85
CA SER A 176 42.43 -10.40 1.44
C SER A 176 41.40 -11.29 0.72
N ARG A 177 41.43 -12.61 0.99
CA ARG A 177 40.46 -13.56 0.41
C ARG A 177 39.04 -13.37 0.95
N GLU A 178 38.92 -13.04 2.24
CA GLU A 178 37.63 -12.80 2.89
C GLU A 178 37.04 -11.46 2.44
N GLU A 179 37.87 -10.44 2.28
CA GLU A 179 37.47 -9.15 1.70
C GLU A 179 36.91 -9.34 0.29
N GLN A 180 37.62 -10.07 -0.58
CA GLN A 180 37.16 -10.35 -1.93
C GLN A 180 35.80 -11.09 -1.93
N ARG A 181 35.66 -12.10 -1.07
CA ARG A 181 34.41 -12.86 -0.93
C ARG A 181 33.26 -11.98 -0.43
N ALA A 182 33.51 -11.06 0.50
CA ALA A 182 32.51 -10.12 1.01
C ALA A 182 32.03 -9.18 -0.10
N LEU A 183 32.97 -8.68 -0.92
CA LEU A 183 32.63 -7.86 -2.08
C LEU A 183 31.82 -8.66 -3.12
N ASP A 184 32.15 -9.92 -3.38
CA ASP A 184 31.41 -10.78 -4.33
C ASP A 184 29.97 -11.00 -3.84
N GLN A 185 29.79 -11.22 -2.54
CA GLN A 185 28.46 -11.37 -1.94
C GLN A 185 27.65 -10.07 -1.96
N LEU A 186 28.28 -8.91 -1.75
CA LEU A 186 27.60 -7.61 -1.90
C LEU A 186 27.14 -7.37 -3.34
N ASP A 187 27.95 -7.76 -4.34
CA ASP A 187 27.57 -7.69 -5.75
C ASP A 187 26.40 -8.62 -6.08
N LYS A 188 26.46 -9.86 -5.58
CA LYS A 188 25.35 -10.83 -5.69
C LYS A 188 24.08 -10.28 -5.06
N TRP A 189 24.17 -9.74 -3.84
CA TRP A 189 23.05 -9.13 -3.15
C TRP A 189 22.41 -8.01 -3.97
N ARG A 190 23.23 -7.10 -4.53
CA ARG A 190 22.73 -6.02 -5.40
C ARG A 190 22.01 -6.54 -6.63
N ALA A 191 22.57 -7.58 -7.28
CA ALA A 191 21.94 -8.19 -8.44
C ALA A 191 20.56 -8.78 -8.09
N LEU A 192 20.47 -9.54 -6.99
CA LEU A 192 19.21 -10.11 -6.51
C LEU A 192 18.23 -9.01 -6.07
N HIS A 193 18.71 -7.93 -5.44
CA HIS A 193 17.86 -6.83 -5.01
C HIS A 193 17.24 -6.08 -6.20
N ARG A 194 17.96 -5.91 -7.31
CA ARG A 194 17.39 -5.36 -8.56
C ARG A 194 16.25 -6.21 -9.12
N VAL A 195 16.39 -7.53 -9.06
CA VAL A 195 15.29 -8.45 -9.41
C VAL A 195 14.10 -8.24 -8.48
N ARG A 196 14.33 -8.15 -7.16
CA ARG A 196 13.27 -7.86 -6.17
C ARG A 196 12.56 -6.53 -6.44
N ILE A 197 13.27 -5.48 -6.84
CA ILE A 197 12.68 -4.18 -7.22
C ILE A 197 11.75 -4.35 -8.43
N THR A 198 12.22 -5.08 -9.44
CA THR A 198 11.43 -5.36 -10.65
C THR A 198 10.14 -6.11 -10.30
N LEU A 199 10.23 -7.12 -9.43
CA LEU A 199 9.06 -7.84 -8.91
C LEU A 199 8.11 -6.92 -8.12
N GLY A 200 8.64 -5.99 -7.33
CA GLY A 200 7.85 -5.01 -6.58
C GLY A 200 7.14 -3.97 -7.44
N LEU A 201 7.64 -3.70 -8.65
CA LEU A 201 7.02 -2.74 -9.57
C LEU A 201 5.66 -3.22 -10.10
N PHE A 202 5.49 -4.53 -10.32
CA PHE A 202 4.24 -5.10 -10.83
C PHE A 202 3.01 -4.86 -9.92
N PRO A 203 3.04 -5.16 -8.60
CA PRO A 203 1.90 -4.87 -7.73
C PRO A 203 1.64 -3.37 -7.57
N TRP A 204 2.68 -2.54 -7.65
CA TRP A 204 2.52 -1.09 -7.69
C TRP A 204 1.77 -0.62 -8.93
N LEU A 205 2.19 -1.07 -10.12
CA LEU A 205 1.50 -0.77 -11.38
C LEU A 205 0.05 -1.26 -11.37
N ALA A 206 -0.19 -2.47 -10.88
CA ALA A 206 -1.54 -3.02 -10.77
C ALA A 206 -2.44 -2.15 -9.87
N SER A 207 -1.91 -1.67 -8.74
CA SER A 207 -2.61 -0.77 -7.83
C SER A 207 -2.89 0.59 -8.45
N ALA A 208 -1.92 1.17 -9.17
CA ALA A 208 -2.06 2.46 -9.84
C ALA A 208 -3.11 2.39 -10.97
N VAL A 209 -3.01 1.39 -11.85
CA VAL A 209 -3.99 1.15 -12.92
C VAL A 209 -5.38 0.93 -12.34
N ALA A 210 -5.47 0.16 -11.26
CA ALA A 210 -6.74 -0.12 -10.61
C ALA A 210 -7.39 1.13 -10.02
N LEU A 211 -6.61 1.98 -9.34
CA LEU A 211 -7.10 3.22 -8.76
C LEU A 211 -7.57 4.20 -9.84
N LEU A 212 -6.81 4.35 -10.93
CA LEU A 212 -7.19 5.19 -12.06
C LEU A 212 -8.47 4.68 -12.74
N ALA A 213 -8.61 3.37 -12.95
CA ALA A 213 -9.81 2.79 -13.57
C ALA A 213 -11.07 2.81 -12.66
N ALA A 214 -10.87 2.97 -11.35
CA ALA A 214 -11.94 3.09 -10.37
C ALA A 214 -12.51 4.52 -10.30
N ASP A 215 -11.74 5.54 -10.69
CA ASP A 215 -12.18 6.93 -10.63
C ASP A 215 -13.32 7.21 -11.63
N PRO A 216 -14.51 7.63 -11.18
CA PRO A 216 -15.61 8.00 -12.06
C PRO A 216 -15.27 9.16 -13.01
N ILE A 217 -14.28 10.02 -12.68
CA ILE A 217 -13.87 11.15 -13.54
C ILE A 217 -13.28 10.65 -14.87
N ILE A 218 -12.65 9.47 -14.91
CA ILE A 218 -12.05 8.89 -16.12
C ILE A 218 -13.09 8.16 -17.00
N ARG A 219 -14.33 8.02 -16.53
CA ARG A 219 -15.43 7.36 -17.28
C ARG A 219 -16.31 8.32 -18.09
N LEU A 220 -15.90 9.59 -18.20
CA LEU A 220 -16.53 10.63 -19.03
C LEU A 220 -15.79 10.77 -20.36
#